data_AF-W9GFU9-F1
#
_entry.id   AF-W9GFU9-F1
#
_cell.length_a   1.000
_cell.length_b   1.000
_cell.length_c   1.000
_cell.angle_alpha   90.00
_cell.angle_beta   90.00
_cell.angle_gamma   90.00
#
_symmetry.space_group_name_H-M   'P 1'
#
loop_
_entity.id
_entity.type
_entity.pdbx_description
1 polymer ?
#
loop_
_entity_poly.entity_id
_entity_poly.type
_entity_poly.pdbx_seq_one_letter_code
_entity_poly.pdbx_strand_id
1 'polypeptide(L)'
;MILHLRAAVQRLYAVRPGEFVAERSRLVAEAKAAGESSLAKEIGALRRPTVAAWAVNHFVRTHPDEVDELRSFAELLREAQRTLDADQLRLLGRERARRVDALTDRIAAVSTEAGQAVGPSVADEVRATLTALIADEDAEASVLTGALVRALSYSGFGSVDIEDVVAWNEPAASRPALAVVRGERGMAASDDDERARAETEAAAAAERAAR
;
A
#
# COMPACT_ATOMS: atom_id res chain seq x y z
N MET A 1 10.20 24.41 13.39
CA MET A 1 10.43 23.01 13.82
C MET A 1 10.28 22.20 12.54
N ILE A 2 11.40 21.77 11.96
CA ILE A 2 11.46 21.24 10.59
C ILE A 2 10.54 20.01 10.52
N LEU A 3 9.40 20.14 9.84
CA LEU A 3 8.54 19.01 9.53
C LEU A 3 9.29 18.20 8.47
N HIS A 4 10.16 17.27 8.88
CA HIS A 4 10.72 16.33 7.92
C HIS A 4 9.57 15.56 7.27
N LEU A 5 9.55 15.43 5.95
CA LEU A 5 8.50 14.72 5.20
C LEU A 5 8.19 13.34 5.78
N ARG A 6 9.21 12.63 6.29
CA ARG A 6 9.04 11.38 7.04
C ARG A 6 8.07 11.51 8.22
N ALA A 7 8.16 12.58 9.02
CA ALA A 7 7.25 12.80 10.14
C ALA A 7 5.81 13.06 9.67
N ALA A 8 5.64 13.76 8.53
CA ALA A 8 4.33 13.96 7.91
C ALA A 8 3.74 12.63 7.41
N VAL A 9 4.54 11.77 6.77
CA VAL A 9 4.14 10.41 6.37
C VAL A 9 3.72 9.59 7.59
N GLN A 10 4.52 9.58 8.66
CA GLN A 10 4.18 8.82 9.87
C GLN A 10 2.84 9.25 10.50
N ARG A 11 2.52 10.55 10.46
CA ARG A 11 1.21 11.06 10.92
C ARG A 11 0.08 10.68 9.96
N LEU A 12 0.27 10.87 8.65
CA LEU A 12 -0.77 10.65 7.65
C LEU A 12 -1.18 9.18 7.52
N TYR A 13 -0.22 8.27 7.57
CA TYR A 13 -0.51 6.84 7.44
C TYR A 13 -0.90 6.18 8.77
N ALA A 14 -0.95 6.96 9.87
CA ALA A 14 -1.50 6.52 11.16
C ALA A 14 -2.99 6.84 11.33
N VAL A 15 -3.55 7.81 10.60
CA VAL A 15 -4.98 8.15 10.69
C VAL A 15 -5.84 7.18 9.88
N ARG A 16 -7.15 7.16 10.16
CA ARG A 16 -8.09 6.32 9.41
C ARG A 16 -8.22 6.78 7.95
N PRO A 17 -8.59 5.90 7.00
CA PRO A 17 -8.70 6.28 5.59
C PRO A 17 -9.64 7.48 5.35
N GLY A 18 -10.73 7.58 6.13
CA GLY A 18 -11.68 8.70 6.05
C GLY A 18 -11.12 10.04 6.55
N GLU A 19 -10.09 10.02 7.40
CA GLU A 19 -9.47 11.22 8.00
C GLU A 19 -8.24 11.71 7.20
N PHE A 20 -7.70 10.86 6.32
CA PHE A 20 -6.47 11.12 5.59
C PHE A 20 -6.45 12.46 4.86
N VAL A 21 -7.53 12.80 4.15
CA VAL A 21 -7.59 14.04 3.34
C VAL A 21 -7.62 15.29 4.23
N ALA A 22 -8.33 15.21 5.36
CA ALA A 22 -8.40 16.31 6.32
C ALA A 22 -7.04 16.53 6.99
N GLU A 23 -6.39 15.45 7.42
CA GLU A 23 -5.06 15.50 8.03
C GLU A 23 -3.99 16.00 7.04
N ARG A 24 -4.05 15.55 5.78
CA ARG A 24 -3.14 16.02 4.71
C ARG A 24 -3.29 17.52 4.50
N SER A 25 -4.54 17.99 4.42
CA SER A 25 -4.82 19.42 4.25
C SER A 25 -4.30 20.25 5.43
N ARG A 26 -4.43 19.73 6.67
CA ARG A 26 -3.89 20.37 7.87
C ARG A 26 -2.37 20.49 7.81
N LEU A 27 -1.66 19.40 7.52
CA LEU A 27 -0.20 19.38 7.45
C LEU A 27 0.34 20.26 6.31
N VAL A 28 -0.35 20.31 5.17
CA VAL A 28 -0.01 21.23 4.06
C VAL A 28 -0.15 22.69 4.50
N ALA A 29 -1.21 23.03 5.24
CA ALA A 29 -1.41 24.38 5.76
C ALA A 29 -0.34 24.77 6.79
N GLU A 30 0.01 23.84 7.70
CA GLU A 30 1.09 24.03 8.68
C GLU A 30 2.45 24.29 7.99
N ALA A 31 2.80 23.48 6.98
CA ALA A 31 4.04 23.65 6.22
C ALA A 31 4.08 25.01 5.49
N LYS A 32 2.95 25.44 4.90
CA LYS A 32 2.84 26.78 4.27
C LYS A 32 3.02 27.91 5.28
N ALA A 33 2.38 27.81 6.46
CA ALA A 33 2.51 28.81 7.51
C ALA A 33 3.94 28.91 8.06
N ALA A 34 4.70 27.81 8.01
CA ALA A 34 6.11 27.76 8.36
C ALA A 34 7.06 28.26 7.23
N GLY A 35 6.53 28.61 6.05
CA GLY A 35 7.33 29.03 4.89
C GLY A 35 7.96 27.87 4.11
N GLU A 36 7.61 26.62 4.43
CA GLU A 36 8.17 25.40 3.83
C GLU A 36 7.34 24.97 2.60
N SER A 37 7.38 25.77 1.54
CA SER A 37 6.55 25.57 0.33
C SER A 37 6.85 24.27 -0.44
N SER A 38 8.11 23.83 -0.47
CA SER A 38 8.52 22.55 -1.07
C SER A 38 7.91 21.37 -0.32
N LEU A 39 8.03 21.36 1.01
CA LEU A 39 7.43 20.34 1.86
C LEU A 39 5.90 20.30 1.70
N ALA A 40 5.24 21.46 1.68
CA ALA A 40 3.80 21.53 1.46
C ALA A 40 3.37 20.88 0.14
N LYS A 41 4.17 21.03 -0.92
CA LYS A 41 3.94 20.37 -2.21
C LYS A 41 4.13 18.86 -2.11
N GLU A 42 5.19 18.40 -1.43
CA GLU A 42 5.46 16.98 -1.23
C GLU A 42 4.37 16.29 -0.40
N ILE A 43 3.95 16.88 0.73
CA ILE A 43 2.85 16.38 1.55
C ILE A 43 1.55 16.34 0.74
N GLY A 44 1.29 17.37 -0.07
CA GLY A 44 0.10 17.43 -0.93
C GLY A 44 0.06 16.33 -2.00
N ALA A 45 1.22 15.85 -2.44
CA ALA A 45 1.36 14.78 -3.42
C ALA A 45 1.16 13.37 -2.82
N LEU A 46 1.17 13.23 -1.49
CA LEU A 46 0.98 11.92 -0.84
C LEU A 46 -0.42 11.36 -1.13
N ARG A 47 -0.45 10.12 -1.60
CA ARG A 47 -1.66 9.40 -1.98
C ARG A 47 -2.29 8.72 -0.78
N ARG A 48 -3.62 8.73 -0.74
CA ARG A 48 -4.38 7.99 0.27
C ARG A 48 -4.11 6.48 0.14
N PRO A 49 -3.85 5.76 1.25
CA PRO A 49 -3.72 4.31 1.21
C PRO A 49 -5.03 3.62 0.83
N THR A 50 -4.96 2.49 0.13
CA THR A 50 -6.10 1.56 0.00
C THR A 50 -6.50 1.02 1.38
N VAL A 51 -7.69 0.43 1.50
CA VAL A 51 -8.15 -0.13 2.78
C VAL A 51 -7.24 -1.26 3.25
N ALA A 52 -6.79 -2.14 2.35
CA ALA A 52 -5.85 -3.22 2.68
C ALA A 52 -4.50 -2.67 3.14
N ALA A 53 -3.95 -1.69 2.42
CA ALA A 53 -2.69 -1.03 2.79
C ALA A 53 -2.80 -0.35 4.16
N TRP A 54 -3.91 0.35 4.43
CA TRP A 54 -4.16 0.94 5.73
C TRP A 54 -4.24 -0.12 6.84
N ALA A 55 -4.92 -1.24 6.62
CA ALA A 55 -5.06 -2.30 7.62
C ALA A 55 -3.69 -2.87 8.02
N VAL A 56 -2.82 -3.13 7.03
CA VAL A 56 -1.44 -3.58 7.26
C VAL A 56 -0.62 -2.50 7.97
N ASN A 57 -0.67 -1.25 7.49
CA ASN A 57 0.05 -0.13 8.11
C ASN A 57 -0.35 0.06 9.57
N HIS A 58 -1.65 0.01 9.85
CA HIS A 58 -2.20 0.14 11.19
C HIS A 58 -1.71 -1.00 12.09
N PHE A 59 -1.72 -2.24 11.59
CA PHE A 59 -1.24 -3.39 12.33
C PHE A 59 0.26 -3.31 12.65
N VAL A 60 1.11 -2.99 11.66
CA VAL A 60 2.56 -2.79 11.84
C VAL A 60 2.86 -1.74 12.92
N ARG A 61 2.05 -0.70 13.00
CA ARG A 61 2.23 0.39 13.97
C ARG A 61 1.76 0.06 15.39
N THR A 62 0.80 -0.84 15.52
CA THR A 62 0.11 -1.10 16.80
C THR A 62 0.51 -2.43 17.43
N HIS A 63 0.96 -3.38 16.61
CA HIS A 63 1.33 -4.75 17.01
C HIS A 63 2.72 -5.11 16.46
N PRO A 64 3.79 -4.35 16.79
CA PRO A 64 5.12 -4.59 16.24
C PRO A 64 5.67 -5.98 16.59
N ASP A 65 5.37 -6.48 17.79
CA ASP A 65 5.84 -7.80 18.25
C ASP A 65 5.30 -8.93 17.37
N GLU A 66 4.00 -8.89 17.00
CA GLU A 66 3.38 -9.91 16.12
C GLU A 66 3.96 -9.84 14.69
N VAL A 67 4.36 -8.65 14.24
CA VAL A 67 5.03 -8.49 12.94
C VAL A 67 6.45 -9.03 12.98
N ASP A 68 7.20 -8.79 14.07
CA ASP A 68 8.55 -9.32 14.25
C ASP A 68 8.58 -10.86 14.34
N GLU A 69 7.54 -11.49 14.88
CA GLU A 69 7.38 -12.94 14.82
C GLU A 69 7.23 -13.46 13.37
N LEU A 70 6.46 -12.76 12.54
CA LEU A 70 6.31 -13.12 11.13
C LEU A 70 7.63 -12.93 10.36
N ARG A 71 8.38 -11.87 10.66
CA ARG A 71 9.71 -11.61 10.07
C ARG A 71 10.71 -12.69 10.43
N SER A 72 10.78 -13.06 11.71
CA SER A 72 11.63 -14.14 12.19
C SER A 72 11.32 -15.45 11.45
N PHE A 73 10.04 -15.73 11.20
CA PHE A 73 9.62 -16.88 10.38
C PHE A 73 10.05 -16.74 8.90
N ALA A 74 9.94 -15.55 8.32
CA ALA A 74 10.38 -15.27 6.96
C ALA A 74 11.89 -15.50 6.77
N GLU A 75 12.69 -15.06 7.73
CA GLU A 75 14.14 -15.29 7.76
C GLU A 75 14.48 -16.78 7.81
N LEU A 76 13.79 -17.57 8.66
CA LEU A 76 13.95 -19.03 8.72
C LEU A 76 13.64 -19.70 7.38
N LEU A 77 12.58 -19.26 6.70
CA LEU A 77 12.22 -19.80 5.38
C LEU A 77 13.27 -19.46 4.33
N ARG A 78 13.75 -18.22 4.29
CA ARG A 78 14.82 -17.79 3.36
C ARG A 78 16.13 -18.54 3.65
N GLU A 79 16.45 -18.79 4.90
CA GLU A 79 17.61 -19.60 5.27
C GLU A 79 17.49 -21.04 4.77
N ALA A 80 16.34 -21.70 4.99
CA ALA A 80 16.09 -23.04 4.47
C ALA A 80 16.17 -23.10 2.92
N GLN A 81 15.78 -22.02 2.23
CA GLN A 81 15.93 -21.91 0.77
C GLN A 81 17.41 -21.79 0.38
N ARG A 82 18.19 -20.96 1.08
CA ARG A 82 19.63 -20.78 0.83
C ARG A 82 20.41 -22.07 1.04
N THR A 83 20.05 -22.86 2.06
CA THR A 83 20.71 -24.15 2.38
C THR A 83 20.15 -25.33 1.59
N LEU A 84 19.08 -25.14 0.80
CA LEU A 84 18.37 -26.16 0.05
C LEU A 84 17.87 -27.33 0.92
N ASP A 85 17.46 -27.04 2.15
CA ASP A 85 16.94 -28.03 3.09
C ASP A 85 15.47 -28.39 2.76
N ALA A 86 15.29 -29.44 1.95
CA ALA A 86 13.98 -29.86 1.46
C ALA A 86 12.99 -30.26 2.58
N ASP A 87 13.48 -30.80 3.70
CA ASP A 87 12.62 -31.23 4.81
C ASP A 87 12.15 -30.01 5.61
N GLN A 88 13.04 -29.06 5.89
CA GLN A 88 12.68 -27.77 6.48
C GLN A 88 11.72 -26.99 5.58
N LEU A 89 11.98 -26.94 4.27
CA LEU A 89 11.09 -26.25 3.32
C LEU A 89 9.68 -26.84 3.30
N ARG A 90 9.54 -28.18 3.38
CA ARG A 90 8.23 -28.83 3.49
C ARG A 90 7.51 -28.49 4.80
N LEU A 91 8.24 -28.44 5.91
CA LEU A 91 7.69 -28.11 7.22
C LEU A 91 7.24 -26.64 7.26
N LEU A 92 8.15 -25.72 6.93
CA LEU A 92 7.92 -24.28 6.94
C LEU A 92 6.86 -23.87 5.91
N GLY A 93 6.78 -24.53 4.74
CA GLY A 93 5.75 -24.26 3.74
C GLY A 93 4.32 -24.46 4.25
N ARG A 94 4.07 -25.49 5.07
CA ARG A 94 2.74 -25.72 5.69
C ARG A 94 2.45 -24.70 6.79
N GLU A 95 3.47 -24.36 7.56
CA GLU A 95 3.36 -23.37 8.64
C GLU A 95 3.11 -21.96 8.11
N ARG A 96 3.69 -21.63 6.94
CA ARG A 96 3.48 -20.34 6.25
C ARG A 96 2.01 -20.06 6.02
N ALA A 97 1.27 -21.01 5.43
CA ALA A 97 -0.15 -20.81 5.13
C ALA A 97 -0.95 -20.52 6.41
N ARG A 98 -0.73 -21.33 7.46
CA ARG A 98 -1.42 -21.16 8.75
C ARG A 98 -1.13 -19.81 9.41
N ARG A 99 0.14 -19.37 9.41
CA ARG A 99 0.54 -18.08 10.00
C ARG A 99 -0.02 -16.90 9.22
N VAL A 100 0.03 -16.96 7.90
CA VAL A 100 -0.56 -15.93 7.04
C VAL A 100 -2.07 -15.85 7.24
N ASP A 101 -2.77 -16.99 7.30
CA ASP A 101 -4.21 -17.03 7.58
C ASP A 101 -4.54 -16.40 8.93
N ALA A 102 -3.88 -16.85 10.00
CA ALA A 102 -4.10 -16.36 11.36
C ALA A 102 -3.82 -14.85 11.48
N LEU A 103 -2.74 -14.37 10.88
CA LEU A 103 -2.40 -12.95 10.95
C LEU A 103 -3.33 -12.09 10.08
N THR A 104 -3.83 -12.62 8.96
CA THR A 104 -4.85 -11.94 8.15
C THR A 104 -6.13 -11.73 8.96
N ASP A 105 -6.59 -12.78 9.66
CA ASP A 105 -7.77 -12.71 10.53
C ASP A 105 -7.55 -11.73 11.69
N ARG A 106 -6.34 -11.74 12.28
CA ARG A 106 -5.95 -10.81 13.34
C ARG A 106 -5.97 -9.36 12.85
N ILE A 107 -5.39 -9.07 11.69
CA ILE A 107 -5.40 -7.74 11.06
C ILE A 107 -6.83 -7.27 10.81
N ALA A 108 -7.72 -8.16 10.33
CA ALA A 108 -9.12 -7.83 10.10
C ALA A 108 -9.86 -7.48 11.41
N ALA A 109 -9.60 -8.22 12.49
CA ALA A 109 -10.15 -7.93 13.81
C ALA A 109 -9.69 -6.57 14.35
N VAL A 110 -8.37 -6.32 14.35
CA VAL A 110 -7.78 -5.04 14.80
C VAL A 110 -8.29 -3.86 13.97
N SER A 111 -8.42 -4.05 12.65
CA SER A 111 -8.99 -3.03 11.76
C SER A 111 -10.43 -2.69 12.13
N THR A 112 -11.23 -3.70 12.46
CA THR A 112 -12.63 -3.54 12.87
C THR A 112 -12.73 -2.82 14.21
N GLU A 113 -11.87 -3.14 15.17
CA GLU A 113 -11.76 -2.43 16.46
C GLU A 113 -11.42 -0.94 16.27
N ALA A 114 -10.59 -0.63 15.27
CA ALA A 114 -10.27 0.74 14.85
C ALA A 114 -11.38 1.40 13.98
N GLY A 115 -12.52 0.74 13.81
CA GLY A 115 -13.70 1.28 13.10
C GLY A 115 -13.63 1.19 11.58
N GLN A 116 -12.78 0.32 11.03
CA GLN A 116 -12.66 0.07 9.60
C GLN A 116 -12.90 -1.41 9.30
N ALA A 117 -14.09 -1.73 8.80
CA ALA A 117 -14.43 -3.09 8.42
C ALA A 117 -13.56 -3.59 7.24
N VAL A 118 -13.13 -4.85 7.34
CA VAL A 118 -12.35 -5.56 6.32
C VAL A 118 -13.24 -6.63 5.70
N GLY A 119 -13.62 -6.44 4.43
CA GLY A 119 -14.38 -7.43 3.66
C GLY A 119 -13.49 -8.53 3.06
N PRO A 120 -14.07 -9.61 2.49
CA PRO A 120 -13.30 -10.75 1.97
C PRO A 120 -12.23 -10.35 0.96
N SER A 121 -12.56 -9.50 -0.02
CA SER A 121 -11.60 -9.02 -1.03
C SER A 121 -10.43 -8.25 -0.41
N VAL A 122 -10.66 -7.48 0.66
CA VAL A 122 -9.61 -6.74 1.36
C VAL A 122 -8.74 -7.69 2.17
N ALA A 123 -9.34 -8.71 2.80
CA ALA A 123 -8.60 -9.76 3.50
C ALA A 123 -7.68 -10.53 2.55
N ASP A 124 -8.12 -10.80 1.31
CA ASP A 124 -7.27 -11.44 0.29
C ASP A 124 -6.09 -10.56 -0.13
N GLU A 125 -6.27 -9.23 -0.24
CA GLU A 125 -5.18 -8.29 -0.48
C GLU A 125 -4.18 -8.21 0.69
N VAL A 126 -4.68 -8.25 1.93
CA VAL A 126 -3.84 -8.32 3.14
C VAL A 126 -3.03 -9.62 3.12
N ARG A 127 -3.67 -10.75 2.86
CA ARG A 127 -3.04 -12.06 2.72
C ARG A 127 -1.94 -12.05 1.66
N ALA A 128 -2.21 -11.48 0.50
CA ALA A 128 -1.23 -11.34 -0.58
C ALA A 128 -0.03 -10.49 -0.15
N THR A 129 -0.27 -9.43 0.63
CA THR A 129 0.79 -8.57 1.16
C THR A 129 1.69 -9.30 2.17
N LEU A 130 1.10 -10.04 3.11
CA LEU A 130 1.86 -10.87 4.06
C LEU A 130 2.64 -11.99 3.35
N THR A 131 2.04 -12.57 2.31
CA THR A 131 2.68 -13.57 1.45
C THR A 131 3.92 -13.01 0.75
N ALA A 132 3.85 -11.75 0.29
CA ALA A 132 4.96 -11.02 -0.32
C ALA A 132 6.07 -10.69 0.71
N LEU A 133 5.70 -10.20 1.90
CA LEU A 133 6.64 -9.94 3.00
C LEU A 133 7.51 -11.17 3.31
N ILE A 134 6.90 -12.35 3.37
CA ILE A 134 7.64 -13.58 3.66
C ILE A 134 8.60 -13.95 2.52
N ALA A 135 8.20 -13.69 1.28
CA ALA A 135 8.90 -14.16 0.10
C ALA A 135 10.06 -13.25 -0.33
N ASP A 136 10.04 -11.97 0.03
CA ASP A 136 10.91 -10.95 -0.55
C ASP A 136 11.32 -9.91 0.53
N GLU A 137 12.62 -9.66 0.65
CA GLU A 137 13.18 -8.76 1.67
C GLU A 137 12.83 -7.28 1.40
N ASP A 138 12.68 -6.87 0.14
CA ASP A 138 12.28 -5.50 -0.22
C ASP A 138 10.78 -5.29 0.05
N ALA A 139 9.97 -6.33 -0.13
CA ALA A 139 8.56 -6.32 0.28
C ALA A 139 8.43 -6.24 1.81
N GLU A 140 9.25 -6.98 2.56
CA GLU A 140 9.32 -6.87 4.00
C GLU A 140 9.70 -5.45 4.44
N ALA A 141 10.79 -4.90 3.91
CA ALA A 141 11.22 -3.53 4.21
C ALA A 141 10.11 -2.50 3.91
N SER A 142 9.39 -2.68 2.80
CA SER A 142 8.27 -1.83 2.41
C SER A 142 7.11 -1.86 3.42
N VAL A 143 6.70 -3.05 3.86
CA VAL A 143 5.64 -3.22 4.88
C VAL A 143 6.05 -2.57 6.20
N LEU A 144 7.31 -2.72 6.61
CA LEU A 144 7.82 -2.20 7.88
C LEU A 144 7.89 -0.67 7.95
N THR A 145 7.80 0.03 6.80
CA THR A 145 7.63 1.49 6.82
C THR A 145 6.32 1.91 7.49
N GLY A 146 5.32 1.03 7.53
CA GLY A 146 3.96 1.32 7.96
C GLY A 146 3.30 2.41 7.13
N ALA A 147 3.72 2.60 5.89
CA ALA A 147 3.29 3.67 4.99
C ALA A 147 3.04 3.17 3.56
N LEU A 148 2.51 1.96 3.42
CA LEU A 148 2.05 1.40 2.15
C LEU A 148 0.90 2.25 1.58
N VAL A 149 0.94 2.49 0.27
CA VAL A 149 -0.15 3.17 -0.45
C VAL A 149 -1.14 2.15 -1.02
N ARG A 150 -0.65 0.97 -1.41
CA ARG A 150 -1.44 -0.13 -1.97
C ARG A 150 -0.98 -1.45 -1.38
N ALA A 151 -1.83 -2.48 -1.49
CA ALA A 151 -1.45 -3.84 -1.16
C ALA A 151 -0.33 -4.34 -2.08
N LEU A 152 0.50 -5.23 -1.55
CA LEU A 152 1.51 -5.95 -2.30
C LEU A 152 0.93 -7.25 -2.86
N SER A 153 1.44 -7.66 -4.02
CA SER A 153 1.14 -8.96 -4.62
C SER A 153 2.44 -9.65 -4.99
N TYR A 154 2.51 -10.95 -4.73
CA TYR A 154 3.65 -11.80 -5.06
C TYR A 154 3.19 -12.88 -6.05
N SER A 155 3.63 -12.75 -7.31
CA SER A 155 3.27 -13.69 -8.38
C SER A 155 4.30 -14.81 -8.55
N GLY A 156 4.66 -15.54 -7.49
CA GLY A 156 5.21 -16.91 -7.53
C GLY A 156 6.52 -17.19 -8.29
N PHE A 157 7.05 -16.24 -9.06
CA PHE A 157 8.22 -16.33 -9.91
C PHE A 157 8.86 -14.94 -9.95
N GLY A 158 9.86 -14.74 -9.09
CA GLY A 158 10.87 -13.67 -9.18
C GLY A 158 10.34 -12.25 -9.38
N SER A 159 10.50 -11.44 -8.34
CA SER A 159 10.22 -10.00 -8.23
C SER A 159 8.79 -9.61 -7.86
N VAL A 160 8.71 -8.84 -6.78
CA VAL A 160 7.58 -7.98 -6.44
C VAL A 160 7.68 -6.73 -7.29
N ASP A 161 6.54 -6.26 -7.81
CA ASP A 161 6.44 -5.03 -8.58
C ASP A 161 6.54 -3.82 -7.62
N ILE A 162 7.78 -3.40 -7.33
CA ILE A 162 8.14 -2.41 -6.29
C ILE A 162 8.02 -0.95 -6.78
N GLU A 163 7.72 -0.71 -8.06
CA GLU A 163 7.38 0.65 -8.50
C GLU A 163 6.01 1.03 -7.90
N ASP A 164 5.98 2.11 -7.10
CA ASP A 164 4.81 2.68 -6.39
C ASP A 164 4.28 1.97 -5.13
N VAL A 165 5.10 1.23 -4.39
CA VAL A 165 4.66 0.51 -3.17
C VAL A 165 4.73 1.35 -1.89
N VAL A 166 5.76 2.18 -1.75
CA VAL A 166 6.07 2.92 -0.51
C VAL A 166 6.02 4.43 -0.72
N ALA A 167 5.48 5.15 0.27
CA ALA A 167 5.34 6.60 0.23
C ALA A 167 6.68 7.38 0.31
N TRP A 168 7.81 6.70 0.58
CA TRP A 168 9.13 7.32 0.66
C TRP A 168 10.26 6.30 0.45
N ASN A 169 11.15 6.56 -0.52
CA ASN A 169 12.44 5.88 -0.69
C ASN A 169 13.57 6.83 -0.27
N GLU A 170 14.44 6.43 0.66
CA GLU A 170 15.75 7.08 0.78
C GLU A 170 16.58 6.72 -0.47
N PRO A 171 17.34 7.66 -1.05
CA PRO A 171 18.06 7.40 -2.29
C PRO A 171 19.29 6.53 -2.04
N ALA A 172 19.16 5.22 -2.27
CA ALA A 172 20.30 4.35 -2.48
C ALA A 172 20.81 4.53 -3.91
N ALA A 173 22.04 5.03 -4.03
CA ALA A 173 22.69 5.26 -5.31
C ALA A 173 22.97 3.96 -6.08
N SER A 174 22.67 4.00 -7.38
CA SER A 174 23.30 3.26 -8.49
C SER A 174 23.08 1.74 -8.64
N ARG A 175 22.20 1.37 -9.61
CA ARG A 175 22.39 0.47 -10.79
C ARG A 175 21.22 -0.51 -11.01
N PRO A 176 21.07 -1.10 -12.22
CA PRO A 176 20.82 -0.51 -13.53
C PRO A 176 19.39 -0.82 -14.02
N ALA A 177 18.91 -0.04 -15.00
CA ALA A 177 17.62 -0.24 -15.63
C ALA A 177 17.52 -1.60 -16.35
N LEU A 178 16.44 -2.34 -16.09
CA LEU A 178 16.00 -3.47 -16.91
C LEU A 178 14.59 -3.14 -17.43
N ALA A 179 14.47 -3.11 -18.74
CA ALA A 179 13.26 -2.77 -19.47
C ALA A 179 12.59 -4.03 -20.06
N VAL A 180 11.33 -3.82 -20.47
CA VAL A 180 10.52 -4.55 -21.49
C VAL A 180 9.67 -5.69 -20.87
N VAL A 181 8.34 -5.73 -21.02
CA VAL A 181 7.57 -5.81 -22.29
C VAL A 181 6.31 -4.93 -22.32
N ARG A 182 6.20 -4.19 -23.43
CA ARG A 182 5.05 -3.42 -23.90
C ARG A 182 3.91 -4.38 -24.28
N GLY A 183 2.81 -4.32 -23.54
CA GLY A 183 1.53 -4.94 -23.91
C GLY A 183 0.48 -3.87 -24.09
N GLU A 184 0.22 -3.49 -25.35
CA GLU A 184 -0.90 -2.62 -25.70
C GLU A 184 -2.23 -3.30 -25.36
N ARG A 185 -3.00 -2.71 -24.44
CA ARG A 185 -4.45 -2.45 -24.53
C ARG A 185 -4.87 -1.68 -23.29
N GLY A 186 -5.22 -0.41 -23.51
CA GLY A 186 -5.47 0.58 -22.47
C GLY A 186 -6.76 0.37 -21.70
N MET A 187 -6.77 0.93 -20.49
CA MET A 187 -7.95 1.57 -19.91
C MET A 187 -7.45 2.62 -18.91
N ALA A 188 -7.24 3.83 -19.43
CA ALA A 188 -7.21 5.02 -18.59
C ALA A 188 -8.66 5.29 -18.18
N ALA A 189 -8.98 5.12 -16.90
CA ALA A 189 -10.19 5.70 -16.34
C ALA A 189 -9.86 7.15 -15.99
N SER A 190 -9.96 8.03 -16.98
CA SER A 190 -9.90 9.48 -16.82
C SER A 190 -11.32 10.05 -16.65
N ASP A 191 -11.41 11.14 -15.90
CA ASP A 191 -12.58 11.99 -15.61
C ASP A 191 -13.30 12.58 -16.84
N ASP A 192 -13.22 11.96 -18.03
CA ASP A 192 -13.82 12.42 -19.28
C ASP A 192 -15.26 11.90 -19.49
N ASP A 193 -15.64 10.80 -18.81
CA ASP A 193 -16.95 10.14 -18.96
C ASP A 193 -18.11 10.94 -18.34
N GLU A 194 -17.82 11.85 -17.42
CA GLU A 194 -18.82 12.73 -16.79
C GLU A 194 -19.08 13.99 -17.63
N ARG A 195 -18.11 14.43 -18.46
CA ARG A 195 -18.29 15.57 -19.39
C ARG A 195 -19.01 15.18 -20.68
N ALA A 196 -18.80 13.96 -21.20
CA ALA A 196 -19.45 13.50 -22.43
C ALA A 196 -20.96 13.22 -22.26
N ARG A 197 -21.41 12.88 -21.04
CA ARG A 197 -22.85 12.71 -20.73
C ARG A 197 -23.59 14.04 -20.57
N ALA A 198 -22.91 15.08 -20.09
CA ALA A 198 -23.49 16.42 -19.98
C ALA A 198 -23.69 17.11 -21.34
N GLU A 199 -22.82 16.88 -22.33
CA GLU A 199 -22.94 17.49 -23.66
C GLU A 199 -24.03 16.83 -24.53
N THR A 200 -24.27 15.53 -24.35
CA THR A 200 -25.32 14.79 -25.09
C THR A 200 -26.73 15.07 -24.57
N GLU A 201 -26.89 15.30 -23.26
CA GLU A 201 -28.17 15.74 -22.69
C GLU A 201 -28.52 17.20 -23.07
N ALA A 202 -27.53 18.09 -23.20
CA ALA A 202 -27.75 19.46 -23.65
C ALA A 202 -28.18 19.55 -25.13
N ALA A 203 -27.61 18.71 -26.00
CA ALA A 203 -28.00 18.64 -27.41
C ALA A 203 -29.43 18.09 -27.61
N ALA A 204 -29.83 17.09 -26.82
CA ALA A 204 -31.18 16.49 -26.89
C ALA A 204 -32.29 17.37 -26.27
N ALA A 205 -31.92 18.37 -25.44
CA ALA A 205 -32.84 19.37 -24.92
C ALA A 205 -33.07 20.52 -25.92
N ALA A 206 -32.05 20.91 -26.68
CA ALA A 206 -32.14 21.95 -27.72
C ALA A 206 -33.00 21.51 -28.92
N GLU A 207 -32.92 20.24 -29.33
CA GLU A 207 -33.71 19.71 -30.45
C GLU A 207 -35.21 19.55 -30.11
N ARG A 208 -35.55 19.36 -28.83
CA ARG A 208 -36.94 19.29 -28.35
C ARG A 208 -37.62 20.65 -28.19
N ALA A 209 -36.85 21.74 -28.10
CA ALA A 209 -37.38 23.10 -28.03
C ALA A 209 -37.56 23.76 -29.42
N ALA A 210 -37.08 23.11 -30.49
CA ALA A 210 -37.16 23.60 -31.87
C ALA A 210 -38.21 22.85 -32.73
N ARG A 211 -39.03 21.98 -32.12
CA ARG A 211 -40.24 21.38 -32.71
C ARG A 211 -41.48 21.97 -32.06
#